data_AF-A0A0U5F805-F1
#
_entry.id   AF-A0A0U5F805-F1
#
_cell.length_a   1.000
_cell.length_b   1.000
_cell.length_c   1.000
_cell.angle_alpha   90.00
_cell.angle_beta   90.00
_cell.angle_gamma   90.00
#
_symmetry.space_group_name_H-M   'P 1'
#
loop_
_entity.id
_entity.type
_entity.pdbx_description
1 polymer ?
#
loop_
_entity_poly.entity_id
_entity_poly.type
_entity_poly.pdbx_seq_one_letter_code
_entity_poly.pdbx_strand_id
1 'polypeptide(L)'
;MAHYVNTNGVTYQITDHQGFLGVRDGYHVAITAPDGARIYDGVIHPAIFGACTNGNVLLDEQGGPCVVPAPAGGTYIVPPGVQATFGIGPATGHVPSGSAFYIGGNAVLGVALGVPAGLCVHVVGGCAMFAPAEPDATLNGVVLDIAYGGVFTCGTGAADVLCGATVRFGAGGGTLVVNADHRVFDLSGTAILDYNPEQTMIEVRHASQPVAAYHITASGSCRTIVLHGADNAEVGRFTVELAHDAVLAAGEYRVADTLHPLRVAEDRTQARTKACFIEGTHLNIGRSEVMLDTLQTGSLVDVWTQGGTTTQRLLWVERGHVQVRPALPEEEAGYPIRVLRHALGPNRPERDLLLTPHHSVLHDGQFVPVRTLVNGGSIFYDHSITAYNYTLVQTETHAVLVAEGVPTECYLAQDHRQNPVWGGDMLRIGHAAPHVWEKEVLPQLGGQQVLAEAFARLQERSPGVPGCRPRVDAPPLSMDPELFLVTDKGQRVRLLRRDGDKFFYMLPAGVEKVFLASRTCKPSGVIGPYVDDRRVLGVSIGGITLFSGGRHVAQTQHLKAEGAAWSGWHTVEAAGASRWTSGYAELPLKGMKEGQMGLLTIQVLAAGPYKVDQPERVEADKLRA
;
A
#
# COMPACT_ATOMS: atom_id res chain seq x y z
N MET A 1 35.00 5.86 8.14
CA MET A 1 34.33 4.55 8.25
C MET A 1 32.84 4.79 8.13
N ALA A 2 32.23 4.26 7.07
CA ALA A 2 30.79 4.32 6.89
C ALA A 2 30.20 2.95 7.24
N HIS A 3 29.08 2.95 7.96
CA HIS A 3 28.42 1.75 8.43
C HIS A 3 26.93 1.84 8.08
N TYR A 4 26.49 1.02 7.14
CA TYR A 4 25.10 0.99 6.70
C TYR A 4 24.45 -0.32 7.14
N VAL A 5 23.15 -0.28 7.44
CA VAL A 5 22.37 -1.46 7.82
C VAL A 5 21.06 -1.42 7.07
N ASN A 6 20.76 -2.45 6.28
CA ASN A 6 19.46 -2.54 5.62
C ASN A 6 18.37 -3.02 6.60
N THR A 7 17.12 -2.94 6.17
CA THR A 7 15.97 -3.27 7.02
C THR A 7 15.85 -4.73 7.41
N ASN A 8 16.54 -5.62 6.68
CA ASN A 8 16.61 -7.04 6.98
C ASN A 8 17.85 -7.41 7.81
N GLY A 9 18.62 -6.43 8.29
CA GLY A 9 19.75 -6.61 9.19
C GLY A 9 21.11 -6.88 8.52
N VAL A 10 21.21 -6.76 7.20
CA VAL A 10 22.49 -6.87 6.49
C VAL A 10 23.31 -5.61 6.73
N THR A 11 24.58 -5.79 7.12
CA THR A 11 25.51 -4.70 7.43
C THR A 11 26.52 -4.49 6.32
N TYR A 12 26.79 -3.24 5.96
CA TYR A 12 27.83 -2.83 5.01
C TYR A 12 28.84 -1.98 5.76
N GLN A 13 30.04 -2.52 5.95
CA GLN A 13 31.16 -1.83 6.60
C GLN A 13 32.13 -1.37 5.52
N ILE A 14 32.29 -0.06 5.40
CA ILE A 14 33.16 0.55 4.37
C ILE A 14 34.22 1.41 5.07
N THR A 15 35.48 1.05 4.87
CA THR A 15 36.65 1.74 5.42
C THR A 15 37.63 2.09 4.32
N ASP A 16 38.31 3.22 4.46
CA ASP A 16 39.37 3.59 3.53
C ASP A 16 40.46 2.51 3.52
N HIS A 17 40.85 2.08 2.34
CA HIS A 17 42.03 1.24 2.16
C HIS A 17 43.22 2.14 1.80
N GLN A 18 44.31 1.99 2.52
CA GLN A 18 45.55 2.73 2.29
C GLN A 18 46.57 1.83 1.61
N GLY A 19 47.03 2.26 0.44
CA GLY A 19 48.05 1.58 -0.33
C GLY A 19 49.47 1.90 0.15
N PHE A 20 50.44 1.57 -0.68
CA PHE A 20 51.84 1.89 -0.44
C PHE A 20 52.02 3.41 -0.28
N LEU A 21 52.67 3.85 0.82
CA LEU A 21 52.85 5.25 1.26
C LEU A 21 51.69 5.88 2.05
N GLY A 22 50.66 5.12 2.45
CA GLY A 22 49.58 5.63 3.31
C GLY A 22 48.57 6.54 2.60
N VAL A 23 48.64 6.61 1.26
CA VAL A 23 47.64 7.29 0.43
C VAL A 23 46.47 6.34 0.21
N ARG A 24 45.25 6.85 0.31
CA ARG A 24 44.04 6.08 0.02
C ARG A 24 44.00 5.72 -1.46
N ASP A 25 43.94 4.42 -1.75
CA ASP A 25 43.90 3.86 -3.11
C ASP A 25 42.66 2.98 -3.34
N GLY A 26 41.77 2.85 -2.35
CA GLY A 26 40.54 2.10 -2.46
C GLY A 26 39.70 2.11 -1.20
N TYR A 27 38.76 1.18 -1.14
CA TYR A 27 37.91 0.92 0.01
C TYR A 27 37.95 -0.55 0.36
N HIS A 28 38.13 -0.86 1.64
CA HIS A 28 37.81 -2.17 2.16
C HIS A 28 36.31 -2.22 2.46
N VAL A 29 35.62 -3.20 1.89
CA VAL A 29 34.18 -3.40 2.01
C VAL A 29 33.91 -4.77 2.60
N ALA A 30 33.12 -4.81 3.67
CA ALA A 30 32.63 -6.05 4.23
C ALA A 30 31.09 -6.01 4.34
N ILE A 31 30.42 -6.92 3.64
CA ILE A 31 28.97 -7.11 3.66
C ILE A 31 28.66 -8.34 4.49
N THR A 32 27.91 -8.19 5.58
CA THR A 32 27.60 -9.28 6.51
C THR A 32 26.10 -9.47 6.65
N ALA A 33 25.65 -10.70 6.50
CA ALA A 33 24.29 -11.12 6.78
C ALA A 33 23.93 -10.98 8.28
N PRO A 34 22.63 -10.99 8.63
CA PRO A 34 22.18 -10.83 10.02
C PRO A 34 22.64 -11.95 10.96
N ASP A 35 22.91 -13.14 10.41
CA ASP A 35 23.42 -14.31 11.13
C ASP A 35 24.96 -14.29 11.30
N GLY A 36 25.63 -13.25 10.79
CA GLY A 36 27.08 -13.10 10.81
C GLY A 36 27.81 -13.68 9.61
N ALA A 37 27.12 -14.32 8.66
CA ALA A 37 27.77 -14.83 7.44
C ALA A 37 28.29 -13.69 6.55
N ARG A 38 29.50 -13.83 6.02
CA ARG A 38 30.08 -12.84 5.09
C ARG A 38 29.53 -13.07 3.68
N ILE A 39 28.87 -12.05 3.15
CA ILE A 39 28.36 -12.00 1.77
C ILE A 39 29.46 -11.51 0.81
N TYR A 40 30.25 -10.53 1.25
CA TYR A 40 31.42 -10.02 0.55
C TYR A 40 32.44 -9.52 1.58
N ASP A 41 33.72 -9.72 1.31
CA ASP A 41 34.81 -9.14 2.10
C ASP A 41 36.02 -8.95 1.18
N GLY A 42 36.41 -7.70 0.94
CA GLY A 42 37.46 -7.41 -0.03
C GLY A 42 37.78 -5.92 -0.19
N VAL A 43 38.86 -5.65 -0.91
CA VAL A 43 39.30 -4.30 -1.25
C VAL A 43 38.89 -3.98 -2.69
N ILE A 44 38.26 -2.83 -2.87
CA ILE A 44 37.80 -2.31 -4.16
C ILE A 44 38.60 -1.06 -4.49
N HIS A 45 39.34 -1.12 -5.59
CA HIS A 45 40.09 0.00 -6.13
C HIS A 45 39.24 0.75 -7.17
N PRO A 46 39.26 2.10 -7.20
CA PRO A 46 38.56 2.87 -8.22
C PRO A 46 39.04 2.47 -9.61
N ALA A 47 38.11 2.23 -10.53
CA ALA A 47 38.43 1.72 -11.85
C ALA A 47 39.27 2.70 -12.69
N ILE A 48 40.59 2.50 -12.72
CA ILE A 48 41.49 3.17 -13.67
C ILE A 48 41.86 2.24 -14.85
N PHE A 49 41.93 0.89 -14.67
CA PHE A 49 42.25 -0.07 -15.77
C PHE A 49 41.72 -1.52 -15.60
N GLY A 50 40.67 -1.93 -16.31
CA GLY A 50 40.12 -3.30 -16.54
C GLY A 50 40.74 -4.56 -15.89
N ALA A 51 40.64 -4.72 -14.56
CA ALA A 51 41.00 -5.96 -13.83
C ALA A 51 39.97 -6.23 -12.71
N CYS A 52 39.82 -7.48 -12.25
CA CYS A 52 38.78 -7.93 -11.30
C CYS A 52 38.77 -7.23 -9.92
N THR A 53 39.87 -6.56 -9.55
CA THR A 53 40.02 -5.78 -8.31
C THR A 53 39.64 -4.30 -8.48
N ASN A 54 39.24 -3.91 -9.69
CA ASN A 54 38.80 -2.55 -10.01
C ASN A 54 37.28 -2.45 -9.92
N GLY A 55 36.77 -1.27 -9.61
CA GLY A 55 35.35 -1.12 -9.30
C GLY A 55 35.02 0.24 -8.76
N ASN A 56 33.88 0.35 -8.09
CA ASN A 56 33.52 1.57 -7.38
C ASN A 56 32.65 1.27 -6.16
N VAL A 57 32.85 2.04 -5.10
CA VAL A 57 32.01 2.03 -3.90
C VAL A 57 31.30 3.36 -3.85
N LEU A 58 29.99 3.35 -4.05
CA LEU A 58 29.20 4.57 -4.12
C LEU A 58 28.85 4.98 -2.70
N LEU A 59 29.37 6.12 -2.27
CA LEU A 59 29.09 6.73 -0.97
C LEU A 59 28.25 7.99 -1.18
N ASP A 60 27.36 8.25 -0.23
CA ASP A 60 26.49 9.43 -0.24
C ASP A 60 27.28 10.69 0.12
N GLU A 61 27.90 11.32 -0.87
CA GLU A 61 28.51 12.65 -0.69
C GLU A 61 27.71 13.78 -1.36
N GLN A 62 26.66 13.47 -2.16
CA GLN A 62 25.95 14.48 -2.96
C GLN A 62 24.42 14.34 -3.08
N GLY A 63 23.76 13.37 -2.42
CA GLY A 63 22.29 13.33 -2.34
C GLY A 63 21.52 13.24 -3.66
N GLY A 64 22.18 12.86 -4.76
CA GLY A 64 21.57 12.71 -6.09
C GLY A 64 22.06 11.46 -6.82
N PRO A 65 21.32 10.97 -7.83
CA PRO A 65 21.69 9.77 -8.58
C PRO A 65 23.05 9.93 -9.27
N CYS A 66 24.01 9.09 -8.90
CA CYS A 66 25.33 9.07 -9.54
C CYS A 66 25.28 8.21 -10.80
N VAL A 67 25.59 8.80 -11.96
CA VAL A 67 25.74 8.06 -13.22
C VAL A 67 27.18 7.54 -13.31
N VAL A 68 27.33 6.22 -13.25
CA VAL A 68 28.64 5.58 -13.18
C VAL A 68 28.84 4.68 -14.41
N PRO A 69 29.83 4.96 -15.27
CA PRO A 69 30.26 3.99 -16.25
C PRO A 69 30.78 2.74 -15.54
N ALA A 70 30.23 1.57 -15.88
CA ALA A 70 30.66 0.31 -15.30
C ALA A 70 31.41 -0.52 -16.35
N PRO A 71 32.73 -0.30 -16.55
CA PRO A 71 33.52 -1.12 -17.46
C PRO A 71 33.52 -2.60 -17.03
N ALA A 72 33.80 -3.46 -18.02
CA ALA A 72 33.90 -4.90 -17.87
C ALA A 72 34.86 -5.32 -16.74
N GLY A 73 34.46 -6.34 -15.97
CA GLY A 73 35.29 -7.00 -14.98
C GLY A 73 35.43 -6.26 -13.65
N GLY A 74 34.52 -5.33 -13.31
CA GLY A 74 34.61 -4.56 -12.06
C GLY A 74 33.63 -4.96 -10.95
N THR A 75 33.96 -4.69 -9.69
CA THR A 75 33.04 -4.87 -8.54
C THR A 75 32.43 -3.53 -8.10
N TYR A 76 31.10 -3.43 -8.08
CA TYR A 76 30.38 -2.20 -7.76
C TYR A 76 29.51 -2.39 -6.52
N ILE A 77 29.64 -1.50 -5.54
CA ILE A 77 28.88 -1.56 -4.28
C ILE A 77 27.96 -0.36 -4.17
N VAL A 78 26.66 -0.64 -3.95
CA VAL A 78 25.64 0.36 -3.64
C VAL A 78 25.11 0.04 -2.24
N PRO A 79 25.59 0.70 -1.18
CA PRO A 79 25.12 0.44 0.17
C PRO A 79 23.68 0.97 0.37
N PRO A 80 22.98 0.54 1.43
CA PRO A 80 21.69 1.09 1.83
C PRO A 80 21.70 2.62 1.88
N GLY A 81 20.59 3.24 1.45
CA GLY A 81 20.45 4.70 1.35
C GLY A 81 21.13 5.35 0.15
N VAL A 82 21.98 4.62 -0.58
CA VAL A 82 22.65 5.14 -1.79
C VAL A 82 21.87 4.76 -3.05
N GLN A 83 21.85 5.69 -4.00
CA GLN A 83 21.23 5.52 -5.31
C GLN A 83 22.28 5.58 -6.42
N ALA A 84 22.16 4.70 -7.42
CA ALA A 84 23.11 4.60 -8.51
C ALA A 84 22.44 4.30 -9.86
N THR A 85 22.91 4.94 -10.93
CA THR A 85 22.59 4.53 -12.30
C THR A 85 23.87 4.08 -12.98
N PHE A 86 23.90 2.84 -13.45
CA PHE A 86 25.06 2.26 -14.13
C PHE A 86 24.82 2.22 -15.63
N GLY A 87 25.81 2.68 -16.40
CA GLY A 87 25.89 2.42 -17.84
C GLY A 87 26.80 1.21 -18.08
N ILE A 88 26.23 0.08 -18.49
CA ILE A 88 26.92 -1.19 -18.71
C ILE A 88 26.97 -1.43 -20.22
N GLY A 89 28.08 -1.03 -20.84
CA GLY A 89 28.33 -1.12 -22.27
C GLY A 89 29.58 -1.92 -22.62
N PRO A 90 29.77 -2.29 -23.91
CA PRO A 90 30.96 -2.98 -24.37
C PRO A 90 32.17 -2.03 -24.33
N ALA A 91 32.82 -1.94 -23.18
CA ALA A 91 34.12 -1.31 -23.10
C ALA A 91 35.12 -2.18 -23.90
N THR A 92 35.59 -1.66 -25.04
CA THR A 92 36.80 -2.09 -25.78
C THR A 92 36.83 -3.48 -26.45
N GLY A 93 35.68 -4.00 -26.91
CA GLY A 93 35.66 -5.13 -27.85
C GLY A 93 35.93 -6.51 -27.24
N HIS A 94 35.82 -6.63 -25.92
CA HIS A 94 35.72 -7.92 -25.22
C HIS A 94 34.32 -8.02 -24.58
N VAL A 95 33.75 -9.22 -24.57
CA VAL A 95 32.50 -9.51 -23.86
C VAL A 95 32.70 -9.10 -22.40
N PRO A 96 31.79 -8.30 -21.78
CA PRO A 96 31.94 -7.83 -20.41
C PRO A 96 31.63 -8.94 -19.40
N SER A 97 32.40 -10.02 -19.45
CA SER A 97 32.33 -11.09 -18.47
C SER A 97 33.00 -10.66 -17.17
N GLY A 98 32.33 -10.84 -16.03
CA GLY A 98 32.95 -10.78 -14.71
C GLY A 98 32.71 -9.51 -13.89
N SER A 99 31.82 -8.61 -14.31
CA SER A 99 31.40 -7.51 -13.43
C SER A 99 30.41 -8.01 -12.36
N ALA A 100 30.60 -7.58 -11.12
CA ALA A 100 29.75 -7.95 -9.99
C ALA A 100 29.16 -6.70 -9.33
N PHE A 101 27.84 -6.69 -9.10
CA PHE A 101 27.12 -5.58 -8.50
C PHE A 101 26.49 -6.03 -7.19
N TYR A 102 26.82 -5.39 -6.07
CA TYR A 102 26.21 -5.65 -4.77
C TYR A 102 25.31 -4.48 -4.39
N ILE A 103 24.00 -4.72 -4.44
CA ILE A 103 22.97 -3.69 -4.33
C ILE A 103 22.21 -3.85 -3.00
N GLY A 104 22.59 -3.04 -2.02
CA GLY A 104 21.84 -2.84 -0.76
C GLY A 104 20.98 -1.57 -0.75
N GLY A 105 21.30 -0.60 -1.59
CA GLY A 105 20.49 0.60 -1.87
C GLY A 105 19.65 0.44 -3.14
N ASN A 106 19.56 1.48 -3.96
CA ASN A 106 18.82 1.46 -5.22
C ASN A 106 19.74 1.57 -6.42
N ALA A 107 19.58 0.68 -7.40
CA ALA A 107 20.39 0.69 -8.61
C ALA A 107 19.56 0.54 -9.89
N VAL A 108 19.88 1.37 -10.88
CA VAL A 108 19.40 1.22 -12.25
C VAL A 108 20.54 0.67 -13.09
N LEU A 109 20.31 -0.46 -13.74
CA LEU A 109 21.30 -1.16 -14.57
C LEU A 109 20.96 -0.91 -16.04
N GLY A 110 21.62 0.10 -16.62
CA GLY A 110 21.56 0.47 -18.02
C GLY A 110 22.36 -0.50 -18.89
N VAL A 111 21.79 -1.61 -19.34
CA VAL A 111 22.53 -2.67 -20.05
C VAL A 111 22.41 -2.51 -21.55
N ALA A 112 23.53 -2.49 -22.26
CA ALA A 112 23.58 -2.45 -23.73
C ALA A 112 23.48 -3.85 -24.36
N LEU A 113 23.21 -3.90 -25.67
CA LEU A 113 23.09 -5.16 -26.42
C LEU A 113 24.39 -6.00 -26.37
N GLY A 114 24.26 -7.32 -26.20
CA GLY A 114 25.39 -8.26 -26.26
C GLY A 114 26.37 -8.24 -25.07
N VAL A 115 26.09 -7.40 -24.08
CA VAL A 115 26.81 -7.26 -22.80
C VAL A 115 26.44 -8.27 -21.69
N PRO A 116 25.21 -8.80 -21.55
CA PRO A 116 24.73 -9.39 -20.28
C PRO A 116 25.45 -10.67 -19.83
N ALA A 117 26.14 -11.38 -20.74
CA ALA A 117 26.75 -12.67 -20.43
C ALA A 117 27.90 -12.56 -19.42
N GLY A 118 27.73 -13.15 -18.24
CA GLY A 118 28.73 -13.14 -17.17
C GLY A 118 28.66 -11.93 -16.23
N LEU A 119 27.59 -11.12 -16.33
CA LEU A 119 27.25 -10.10 -15.35
C LEU A 119 26.64 -10.76 -14.11
N CYS A 120 27.17 -10.44 -12.92
CA CYS A 120 26.62 -10.88 -11.64
C CYS A 120 25.95 -9.71 -10.92
N VAL A 121 24.67 -9.84 -10.58
CA VAL A 121 23.91 -8.84 -9.83
C VAL A 121 23.41 -9.48 -8.54
N HIS A 122 23.94 -9.04 -7.41
CA HIS A 122 23.55 -9.46 -6.07
C HIS A 122 22.69 -8.37 -5.43
N VAL A 123 21.37 -8.56 -5.44
CA VAL A 123 20.41 -7.65 -4.79
C VAL A 123 20.20 -8.12 -3.35
N VAL A 124 20.88 -7.45 -2.42
CA VAL A 124 21.01 -7.85 -1.01
C VAL A 124 20.21 -6.88 -0.15
N GLY A 125 18.90 -7.10 -0.10
CA GLY A 125 17.94 -6.24 0.59
C GLY A 125 17.82 -4.81 0.06
N GLY A 126 18.40 -4.52 -1.11
CA GLY A 126 18.18 -3.30 -1.90
C GLY A 126 17.17 -3.50 -3.03
N CYS A 127 17.10 -2.55 -3.96
CA CYS A 127 16.32 -2.67 -5.20
C CYS A 127 17.20 -2.45 -6.43
N ALA A 128 17.10 -3.33 -7.42
CA ALA A 128 17.74 -3.18 -8.71
C ALA A 128 16.71 -3.22 -9.84
N MET A 129 16.84 -2.31 -10.79
CA MET A 129 16.01 -2.23 -11.99
C MET A 129 16.86 -2.41 -13.23
N PHE A 130 16.46 -3.32 -14.10
CA PHE A 130 16.97 -3.38 -15.46
C PHE A 130 16.38 -2.23 -16.30
N ALA A 131 17.25 -1.50 -16.98
CA ALA A 131 16.89 -0.51 -17.98
C ALA A 131 17.68 -0.83 -19.26
N PRO A 132 17.03 -1.19 -20.37
CA PRO A 132 17.74 -1.44 -21.61
C PRO A 132 18.33 -0.12 -22.11
N ALA A 133 19.63 -0.10 -22.40
CA ALA A 133 20.27 1.06 -23.01
C ALA A 133 19.90 1.19 -24.50
N GLU A 134 19.55 0.07 -25.14
CA GLU A 134 19.18 -0.05 -26.54
C GLU A 134 17.96 -0.99 -26.68
N PRO A 135 17.12 -0.84 -27.72
CA PRO A 135 16.04 -1.78 -28.01
C PRO A 135 16.56 -3.23 -28.07
N ASP A 136 15.76 -4.19 -27.62
CA ASP A 136 16.07 -5.62 -27.61
C ASP A 136 17.20 -6.06 -26.67
N ALA A 137 17.74 -5.18 -25.82
CA ALA A 137 18.67 -5.59 -24.77
C ALA A 137 17.98 -6.57 -23.81
N THR A 138 18.62 -7.72 -23.59
CA THR A 138 18.13 -8.80 -22.71
C THR A 138 19.07 -9.01 -21.52
N LEU A 139 18.67 -9.88 -20.61
CA LEU A 139 19.47 -10.35 -19.46
C LEU A 139 20.05 -11.76 -19.71
N ASN A 140 20.16 -12.19 -20.97
CA ASN A 140 20.68 -13.50 -21.31
C ASN A 140 22.13 -13.69 -20.79
N GLY A 141 22.36 -14.70 -19.96
CA GLY A 141 23.64 -15.00 -19.34
C GLY A 141 23.97 -14.19 -18.09
N VAL A 142 23.03 -13.36 -17.59
CA VAL A 142 23.14 -12.71 -16.27
C VAL A 142 22.94 -13.73 -15.17
N VAL A 143 23.72 -13.61 -14.10
CA VAL A 143 23.46 -14.26 -12.82
C VAL A 143 22.88 -13.21 -11.87
N LEU A 144 21.64 -13.41 -11.45
CA LEU A 144 20.91 -12.54 -10.55
C LEU A 144 20.66 -13.28 -9.22
N ASP A 145 21.34 -12.85 -8.17
CA ASP A 145 21.11 -13.37 -6.82
C ASP A 145 20.25 -12.35 -6.04
N ILE A 146 19.10 -12.79 -5.55
CA ILE A 146 18.15 -11.94 -4.79
C ILE A 146 18.02 -12.50 -3.37
N ALA A 147 18.42 -11.72 -2.37
CA ALA A 147 18.44 -12.18 -0.99
C ALA A 147 18.04 -11.07 -0.01
N TYR A 148 17.69 -11.47 1.21
CA TYR A 148 17.38 -10.59 2.34
C TYR A 148 16.34 -9.53 1.99
N GLY A 149 15.25 -9.91 1.32
CA GLY A 149 14.18 -8.99 0.90
C GLY A 149 14.56 -8.08 -0.26
N GLY A 150 15.58 -8.44 -1.03
CA GLY A 150 15.97 -7.74 -2.25
C GLY A 150 14.86 -7.77 -3.29
N VAL A 151 14.79 -6.73 -4.13
CA VAL A 151 13.82 -6.63 -5.22
C VAL A 151 14.55 -6.39 -6.54
N PHE A 152 14.36 -7.29 -7.51
CA PHE A 152 14.80 -7.07 -8.88
C PHE A 152 13.60 -6.86 -9.79
N THR A 153 13.63 -5.83 -10.63
CA THR A 153 12.59 -5.58 -11.63
C THR A 153 13.16 -5.50 -13.04
N CYS A 154 12.47 -6.15 -13.97
CA CYS A 154 12.84 -6.16 -15.38
C CYS A 154 12.61 -4.81 -16.09
N GLY A 155 11.89 -3.88 -15.47
CA GLY A 155 11.70 -2.49 -15.93
C GLY A 155 11.00 -2.27 -17.28
N THR A 156 10.88 -3.31 -18.11
CA THR A 156 10.44 -3.30 -19.51
C THR A 156 9.27 -4.26 -19.71
N GLY A 157 8.39 -3.94 -20.66
CA GLY A 157 7.24 -4.77 -21.03
C GLY A 157 7.60 -6.00 -21.88
N ALA A 158 8.61 -6.77 -21.48
CA ALA A 158 9.03 -7.98 -22.19
C ALA A 158 9.41 -9.07 -21.19
N ALA A 159 8.53 -10.04 -20.97
CA ALA A 159 8.81 -11.15 -20.06
C ALA A 159 10.03 -11.98 -20.50
N ASP A 160 10.26 -12.09 -21.81
CA ASP A 160 11.37 -12.82 -22.41
C ASP A 160 12.75 -12.20 -22.12
N VAL A 161 12.79 -11.00 -21.50
CA VAL A 161 14.04 -10.32 -21.14
C VAL A 161 14.93 -11.18 -20.24
N LEU A 162 14.35 -12.06 -19.42
CA LEU A 162 15.05 -12.97 -18.53
C LEU A 162 15.46 -14.30 -19.18
N CYS A 163 15.02 -14.59 -20.42
CA CYS A 163 15.37 -15.84 -21.08
C CYS A 163 16.90 -15.97 -21.24
N GLY A 164 17.45 -17.07 -20.72
CA GLY A 164 18.89 -17.32 -20.62
C GLY A 164 19.56 -16.77 -19.36
N ALA A 165 18.84 -16.04 -18.49
CA ALA A 165 19.34 -15.61 -17.19
C ALA A 165 19.25 -16.74 -16.15
N THR A 166 20.11 -16.66 -15.13
CA THR A 166 20.01 -17.47 -13.92
C THR A 166 19.58 -16.58 -12.77
N VAL A 167 18.40 -16.84 -12.18
CA VAL A 167 17.90 -16.15 -10.98
C VAL A 167 18.02 -17.11 -9.81
N ARG A 168 18.72 -16.71 -8.74
CA ARG A 168 18.82 -17.49 -7.50
C ARG A 168 18.25 -16.71 -6.34
N PHE A 169 17.40 -17.34 -5.55
CA PHE A 169 16.91 -16.75 -4.31
C PHE A 169 17.77 -17.18 -3.12
N GLY A 170 18.20 -16.22 -2.31
CA GLY A 170 19.02 -16.46 -1.12
C GLY A 170 18.23 -16.42 0.19
N ALA A 171 18.97 -16.50 1.29
CA ALA A 171 18.42 -16.38 2.65
C ALA A 171 17.62 -15.08 2.83
N GLY A 172 16.53 -15.15 3.60
CA GLY A 172 15.60 -14.02 3.77
C GLY A 172 14.73 -13.73 2.53
N GLY A 173 14.92 -14.49 1.44
CA GLY A 173 14.11 -14.43 0.23
C GLY A 173 14.22 -13.11 -0.53
N GLY A 174 13.23 -12.83 -1.37
CA GLY A 174 13.22 -11.66 -2.24
C GLY A 174 12.11 -11.66 -3.26
N THR A 175 12.03 -10.61 -4.07
CA THR A 175 10.99 -10.44 -5.08
C THR A 175 11.61 -10.27 -6.47
N LEU A 176 11.23 -11.15 -7.39
CA LEU A 176 11.47 -10.98 -8.82
C LEU A 176 10.21 -10.39 -9.46
N VAL A 177 10.34 -9.23 -10.09
CA VAL A 177 9.25 -8.54 -10.78
C VAL A 177 9.43 -8.63 -12.28
N VAL A 178 8.42 -9.19 -12.95
CA VAL A 178 8.33 -9.33 -14.40
C VAL A 178 7.14 -8.51 -14.89
N ASN A 179 7.30 -7.81 -16.01
CA ASN A 179 6.21 -7.09 -16.66
C ASN A 179 5.90 -7.78 -17.99
N ALA A 180 4.68 -8.31 -18.09
CA ALA A 180 4.22 -9.10 -19.23
C ALA A 180 3.54 -8.26 -20.33
N ASP A 181 3.32 -6.96 -20.10
CA ASP A 181 2.75 -6.03 -21.11
C ASP A 181 1.46 -6.53 -21.78
N HIS A 182 0.57 -7.10 -20.99
CA HIS A 182 -0.69 -7.72 -21.39
C HIS A 182 -0.52 -8.89 -22.38
N ARG A 183 0.65 -9.56 -22.36
CA ARG A 183 0.94 -10.77 -23.15
C ARG A 183 1.10 -12.00 -22.26
N VAL A 184 1.05 -13.15 -22.90
CA VAL A 184 1.41 -14.41 -22.25
C VAL A 184 2.90 -14.37 -21.94
N PHE A 185 3.27 -14.61 -20.68
CA PHE A 185 4.67 -14.59 -20.27
C PHE A 185 5.25 -16.00 -20.24
N ASP A 186 6.50 -16.16 -20.70
CA ASP A 186 7.21 -17.43 -20.67
C ASP A 186 8.60 -17.24 -20.05
N LEU A 187 8.79 -17.76 -18.83
CA LEU A 187 10.09 -17.77 -18.15
C LEU A 187 10.72 -19.16 -18.18
N SER A 188 10.25 -20.08 -19.02
CA SER A 188 10.83 -21.44 -19.11
C SER A 188 12.28 -21.44 -19.58
N GLY A 189 12.71 -20.40 -20.30
CA GLY A 189 14.11 -20.16 -20.65
C GLY A 189 14.97 -19.57 -19.52
N THR A 190 14.38 -19.24 -18.36
CA THR A 190 15.08 -18.68 -17.20
C THR A 190 15.36 -19.78 -16.18
N ALA A 191 16.60 -19.91 -15.72
CA ALA A 191 16.91 -20.83 -14.63
C ALA A 191 16.60 -20.18 -13.29
N ILE A 192 15.47 -20.53 -12.66
CA ILE A 192 15.06 -20.01 -11.35
C ILE A 192 15.41 -21.05 -10.28
N LEU A 193 16.34 -20.72 -9.39
CA LEU A 193 16.91 -21.62 -8.39
C LEU A 193 16.56 -21.18 -6.97
N ASP A 194 16.58 -22.15 -6.04
CA ASP A 194 16.36 -21.95 -4.60
C ASP A 194 15.02 -21.26 -4.27
N TYR A 195 13.99 -21.55 -5.05
CA TYR A 195 12.66 -20.97 -4.86
C TYR A 195 11.97 -21.56 -3.62
N ASN A 196 11.48 -20.69 -2.72
CA ASN A 196 10.69 -21.09 -1.56
C ASN A 196 9.39 -20.27 -1.54
N PRO A 197 8.22 -20.85 -1.83
CA PRO A 197 6.97 -20.09 -1.93
C PRO A 197 6.57 -19.36 -0.63
N GLU A 198 7.15 -19.70 0.52
CA GLU A 198 6.90 -19.00 1.79
C GLU A 198 7.81 -17.78 2.02
N GLN A 199 8.92 -17.68 1.29
CA GLN A 199 9.96 -16.65 1.48
C GLN A 199 10.32 -15.85 0.22
N THR A 200 10.01 -16.38 -0.97
CA THR A 200 10.29 -15.76 -2.26
C THR A 200 9.00 -15.41 -3.00
N MET A 201 9.02 -14.33 -3.76
CA MET A 201 7.91 -13.88 -4.59
C MET A 201 8.34 -13.70 -6.04
N ILE A 202 7.57 -14.27 -6.96
CA ILE A 202 7.58 -13.88 -8.37
C ILE A 202 6.31 -13.06 -8.59
N GLU A 203 6.47 -11.79 -8.95
CA GLU A 203 5.38 -10.87 -9.25
C GLU A 203 5.36 -10.62 -10.76
N VAL A 204 4.31 -11.07 -11.43
CA VAL A 204 4.06 -10.78 -12.83
C VAL A 204 3.01 -9.69 -12.92
N ARG A 205 3.33 -8.61 -13.61
CA ARG A 205 2.45 -7.45 -13.81
C ARG A 205 1.96 -7.38 -15.24
N HIS A 206 0.79 -6.77 -15.41
CA HIS A 206 0.14 -6.64 -16.71
C HIS A 206 0.09 -8.02 -17.40
N ALA A 207 -0.38 -9.05 -16.70
CA ALA A 207 -0.59 -10.35 -17.34
C ALA A 207 -1.64 -10.24 -18.47
N SER A 208 -1.64 -11.18 -19.42
CA SER A 208 -2.60 -11.18 -20.53
C SER A 208 -4.07 -11.19 -20.07
N GLN A 209 -4.34 -11.84 -18.95
CA GLN A 209 -5.66 -11.91 -18.31
C GLN A 209 -5.54 -12.41 -16.87
N PRO A 210 -6.59 -12.27 -16.04
CA PRO A 210 -6.63 -12.86 -14.70
C PRO A 210 -6.46 -14.38 -14.70
N VAL A 211 -5.71 -14.90 -13.72
CA VAL A 211 -5.51 -16.35 -13.53
C VAL A 211 -6.69 -16.94 -12.77
N ALA A 212 -7.32 -17.98 -13.32
CA ALA A 212 -8.42 -18.72 -12.70
C ALA A 212 -7.97 -20.09 -12.16
N ALA A 213 -6.98 -20.70 -12.80
CA ALA A 213 -6.45 -22.01 -12.43
C ALA A 213 -4.97 -22.12 -12.78
N TYR A 214 -4.29 -23.10 -12.19
CA TYR A 214 -2.91 -23.40 -12.52
C TYR A 214 -2.59 -24.88 -12.30
N HIS A 215 -1.69 -25.37 -13.16
CA HIS A 215 -1.19 -26.73 -13.14
C HIS A 215 0.28 -26.74 -12.69
N ILE A 216 0.60 -27.60 -11.73
CA ILE A 216 1.97 -27.82 -11.27
C ILE A 216 2.41 -29.23 -11.62
N THR A 217 3.43 -29.38 -12.46
CA THR A 217 4.13 -30.66 -12.67
C THR A 217 5.42 -30.71 -11.84
N ALA A 218 5.78 -31.91 -11.38
CA ALA A 218 7.01 -32.15 -10.63
C ALA A 218 7.98 -33.03 -11.42
N SER A 219 9.25 -32.66 -11.41
CA SER A 219 10.37 -33.46 -11.89
C SER A 219 11.55 -33.30 -10.93
N GLY A 220 11.72 -34.22 -9.98
CA GLY A 220 12.72 -34.07 -8.91
C GLY A 220 12.45 -32.85 -8.02
N SER A 221 13.47 -32.01 -7.81
CA SER A 221 13.36 -30.70 -7.14
C SER A 221 12.66 -29.63 -7.99
N CYS A 222 12.51 -29.85 -9.29
CA CYS A 222 11.91 -28.87 -10.19
C CYS A 222 10.38 -28.91 -10.16
N ARG A 223 9.77 -27.74 -10.31
CA ARG A 223 8.32 -27.53 -10.50
C ARG A 223 8.11 -26.68 -11.74
N THR A 224 7.28 -27.16 -12.66
CA THR A 224 6.79 -26.33 -13.77
C THR A 224 5.38 -25.88 -13.44
N ILE A 225 5.15 -24.58 -13.44
CA ILE A 225 3.86 -23.97 -13.15
C ILE A 225 3.32 -23.40 -14.47
N VAL A 226 2.13 -23.82 -14.87
CA VAL A 226 1.40 -23.27 -16.03
C VAL A 226 0.10 -22.65 -15.52
N LEU A 227 -0.14 -21.40 -15.89
CA LEU A 227 -1.24 -20.60 -15.39
C LEU A 227 -2.29 -20.43 -16.49
N HIS A 228 -3.56 -20.57 -16.13
CA HIS A 228 -4.69 -20.52 -17.06
C HIS A 228 -5.72 -19.48 -16.62
N GLY A 229 -6.31 -18.78 -17.59
CA GLY A 229 -7.43 -17.88 -17.36
C GLY A 229 -8.76 -18.62 -17.29
N ALA A 230 -9.85 -17.87 -17.12
CA ALA A 230 -11.20 -18.43 -17.00
C ALA A 230 -11.67 -19.15 -18.28
N ASP A 231 -11.12 -18.78 -19.43
CA ASP A 231 -11.34 -19.39 -20.75
C ASP A 231 -10.41 -20.59 -21.01
N ASN A 232 -9.61 -20.99 -20.03
CA ASN A 232 -8.59 -22.03 -20.10
C ASN A 232 -7.38 -21.68 -21.01
N ALA A 233 -7.31 -20.47 -21.55
CA ALA A 233 -6.14 -20.01 -22.28
C ALA A 233 -4.97 -19.76 -21.32
N GLU A 234 -3.77 -20.04 -21.80
CA GLU A 234 -2.55 -19.87 -21.01
C GLU A 234 -2.26 -18.38 -20.76
N VAL A 235 -2.01 -18.05 -19.49
CA VAL A 235 -1.61 -16.71 -19.03
C VAL A 235 -0.08 -16.61 -18.94
N GLY A 236 0.57 -17.72 -18.58
CA GLY A 236 2.00 -17.84 -18.64
C GLY A 236 2.54 -19.08 -17.96
N ARG A 237 3.86 -19.26 -18.05
CA ARG A 237 4.56 -20.41 -17.49
C ARG A 237 5.94 -20.07 -16.99
N PHE A 238 6.39 -20.84 -16.02
CA PHE A 238 7.76 -20.76 -15.51
C PHE A 238 8.14 -22.06 -14.80
N THR A 239 9.44 -22.32 -14.73
CA THR A 239 10.01 -23.49 -14.06
C THR A 239 10.92 -23.02 -12.94
N VAL A 240 10.77 -23.61 -11.76
CA VAL A 240 11.61 -23.32 -10.59
C VAL A 240 12.23 -24.59 -10.05
N GLU A 241 13.46 -24.49 -9.57
CA GLU A 241 14.05 -25.45 -8.65
C GLU A 241 13.78 -25.02 -7.22
N LEU A 242 13.20 -25.91 -6.40
CA LEU A 242 12.85 -25.61 -5.02
C LEU A 242 14.08 -25.54 -4.10
N ALA A 243 14.06 -24.61 -3.15
CA ALA A 243 15.03 -24.55 -2.06
C ALA A 243 15.01 -25.82 -1.20
N HIS A 244 16.09 -26.04 -0.44
CA HIS A 244 16.12 -27.08 0.59
C HIS A 244 14.94 -26.91 1.56
N ASP A 245 14.20 -27.99 1.81
CA ASP A 245 12.99 -28.05 2.64
C ASP A 245 11.75 -27.31 2.13
N ALA A 246 11.81 -26.63 0.97
CA ALA A 246 10.64 -26.03 0.37
C ALA A 246 9.69 -27.10 -0.20
N VAL A 247 8.41 -26.98 0.11
CA VAL A 247 7.37 -27.89 -0.37
C VAL A 247 6.40 -27.15 -1.27
N LEU A 248 6.33 -27.58 -2.53
CA LEU A 248 5.30 -27.16 -3.48
C LEU A 248 4.70 -28.42 -4.11
N ALA A 249 3.44 -28.73 -3.79
CA ALA A 249 2.80 -29.96 -4.24
C ALA A 249 2.39 -29.86 -5.72
N ALA A 250 2.70 -30.90 -6.49
CA ALA A 250 2.19 -31.05 -7.86
C ALA A 250 0.68 -31.31 -7.85
N GLY A 251 -0.02 -30.83 -8.86
CA GLY A 251 -1.47 -30.95 -8.96
C GLY A 251 -2.12 -29.85 -9.79
N GLU A 252 -3.43 -30.00 -9.96
CA GLU A 252 -4.32 -28.98 -10.52
C GLU A 252 -4.91 -28.17 -9.37
N TYR A 253 -4.89 -26.85 -9.50
CA TYR A 253 -5.44 -25.94 -8.49
C TYR A 253 -6.30 -24.87 -9.14
N ARG A 254 -7.39 -24.51 -8.47
CA ARG A 254 -8.18 -23.34 -8.81
C ARG A 254 -7.92 -22.24 -7.81
N VAL A 255 -7.82 -21.01 -8.31
CA VAL A 255 -7.56 -19.85 -7.45
C VAL A 255 -8.75 -19.57 -6.52
N ALA A 256 -9.97 -19.93 -6.93
CA ALA A 256 -11.18 -19.74 -6.14
C ALA A 256 -11.28 -20.68 -4.91
N ASP A 257 -10.48 -21.74 -4.86
CA ASP A 257 -10.53 -22.74 -3.79
C ASP A 257 -9.82 -22.23 -2.52
N THR A 258 -10.23 -22.68 -1.34
CA THR A 258 -9.60 -22.25 -0.07
C THR A 258 -8.24 -22.89 0.21
N LEU A 259 -7.90 -23.95 -0.52
CA LEU A 259 -6.71 -24.78 -0.33
C LEU A 259 -5.93 -24.84 -1.64
N HIS A 260 -4.97 -23.93 -1.78
CA HIS A 260 -4.07 -23.90 -2.93
C HIS A 260 -2.66 -23.48 -2.45
N PRO A 261 -1.57 -24.10 -2.97
CA PRO A 261 -0.22 -23.90 -2.42
C PRO A 261 0.45 -22.58 -2.85
N LEU A 262 -0.10 -21.86 -3.82
CA LEU A 262 0.42 -20.57 -4.27
C LEU A 262 -0.61 -19.49 -3.99
N ARG A 263 -0.18 -18.36 -3.42
CA ARG A 263 -1.07 -17.20 -3.25
C ARG A 263 -1.22 -16.45 -4.56
N VAL A 264 -2.11 -16.93 -5.41
CA VAL A 264 -2.54 -16.15 -6.57
C VAL A 264 -3.58 -15.13 -6.08
N ALA A 265 -3.25 -13.85 -6.19
CA ALA A 265 -4.20 -12.79 -5.84
C ALA A 265 -5.34 -12.78 -6.88
N GLU A 266 -6.49 -13.32 -6.50
CA GLU A 266 -7.72 -13.28 -7.30
C GLU A 266 -8.37 -11.90 -7.19
N ASP A 267 -8.81 -11.35 -8.32
CA ASP A 267 -9.64 -10.14 -8.37
C ASP A 267 -10.97 -10.41 -7.63
N ARG A 268 -11.03 -9.94 -6.39
CA ARG A 268 -12.29 -9.73 -5.69
C ARG A 268 -12.50 -8.23 -5.54
N THR A 269 -12.93 -7.61 -6.63
CA THR A 269 -13.63 -6.33 -6.67
C THR A 269 -12.83 -5.18 -6.06
N GLN A 270 -12.07 -4.53 -6.95
CA GLN A 270 -11.71 -3.10 -6.95
C GLN A 270 -11.42 -2.45 -5.59
N ALA A 271 -10.14 -2.15 -5.42
CA ALA A 271 -9.62 -0.88 -4.97
C ALA A 271 -10.56 -0.12 -4.01
N ARG A 272 -10.35 -0.32 -2.71
CA ARG A 272 -10.38 0.84 -1.80
C ARG A 272 -9.31 1.78 -2.35
N THR A 273 -9.68 2.68 -3.26
CA THR A 273 -8.74 3.34 -4.18
C THR A 273 -7.61 3.98 -3.40
N LYS A 274 -6.44 3.35 -3.47
CA LYS A 274 -5.18 3.78 -2.85
C LYS A 274 -4.87 5.21 -3.32
N ALA A 275 -3.85 5.84 -2.72
CA ALA A 275 -3.31 7.11 -3.22
C ALA A 275 -2.85 6.95 -4.68
N CYS A 276 -3.63 7.45 -5.63
CA CYS A 276 -3.34 7.39 -7.07
C CYS A 276 -3.61 8.75 -7.70
N PHE A 277 -2.81 9.09 -8.71
CA PHE A 277 -3.08 10.24 -9.56
C PHE A 277 -4.11 9.87 -10.62
N ILE A 278 -4.90 10.82 -11.09
CA ILE A 278 -5.93 10.59 -12.12
C ILE A 278 -5.41 11.11 -13.46
N GLU A 279 -5.81 10.47 -14.55
CA GLU A 279 -5.42 10.85 -15.92
C GLU A 279 -5.59 12.36 -16.19
N GLY A 280 -4.69 12.92 -17.01
CA GLY A 280 -4.62 14.36 -17.28
C GLY A 280 -3.91 15.20 -16.22
N THR A 281 -3.45 14.61 -15.11
CA THR A 281 -2.61 15.31 -14.11
C THR A 281 -1.22 15.62 -14.68
N HIS A 282 -0.74 16.85 -14.48
CA HIS A 282 0.62 17.26 -14.83
C HIS A 282 1.53 17.23 -13.60
N LEU A 283 2.75 16.72 -13.80
CA LEU A 283 3.83 16.82 -12.83
C LEU A 283 4.81 17.92 -13.25
N ASN A 284 5.30 18.67 -12.27
CA ASN A 284 6.41 19.59 -12.50
C ASN A 284 7.70 18.80 -12.61
N ILE A 285 8.38 18.90 -13.75
CA ILE A 285 9.67 18.27 -14.02
C ILE A 285 10.60 19.32 -14.62
N GLY A 286 11.61 19.73 -13.87
CA GLY A 286 12.50 20.84 -14.17
C GLY A 286 11.74 22.17 -14.27
N ARG A 287 11.70 22.74 -15.47
CA ARG A 287 10.94 23.97 -15.79
C ARG A 287 9.71 23.70 -16.65
N SER A 288 9.37 22.43 -16.84
CA SER A 288 8.31 21.98 -17.72
C SER A 288 7.22 21.27 -16.92
N GLU A 289 6.01 21.30 -17.43
CA GLU A 289 4.90 20.48 -16.95
C GLU A 289 4.76 19.27 -17.87
N VAL A 290 4.85 18.07 -17.30
CA VAL A 290 4.77 16.82 -18.05
C VAL A 290 3.50 16.09 -17.63
N MET A 291 2.68 15.73 -18.61
CA MET A 291 1.47 14.96 -18.36
C MET A 291 1.84 13.57 -17.85
N LEU A 292 1.31 13.19 -16.69
CA LEU A 292 1.61 11.92 -16.02
C LEU A 292 1.41 10.72 -16.94
N ASP A 293 0.41 10.78 -17.81
CA ASP A 293 0.06 9.68 -18.71
C ASP A 293 1.17 9.35 -19.72
N THR A 294 2.09 10.30 -19.96
CA THR A 294 3.26 10.11 -20.84
C THR A 294 4.44 9.44 -20.14
N LEU A 295 4.44 9.41 -18.81
CA LEU A 295 5.52 8.84 -18.02
C LEU A 295 5.45 7.32 -18.06
N GLN A 296 6.63 6.71 -18.18
CA GLN A 296 6.82 5.26 -18.16
C GLN A 296 7.83 4.89 -17.08
N THR A 297 7.84 3.62 -16.69
CA THR A 297 8.92 3.07 -15.87
C THR A 297 10.26 3.45 -16.47
N GLY A 298 11.14 4.03 -15.66
CA GLY A 298 12.41 4.57 -16.09
C GLY A 298 12.41 6.08 -16.37
N SER A 299 11.26 6.77 -16.39
CA SER A 299 11.21 8.22 -16.57
C SER A 299 11.82 8.95 -15.38
N LEU A 300 12.45 10.10 -15.62
CA LEU A 300 12.94 10.98 -14.56
C LEU A 300 11.85 11.96 -14.15
N VAL A 301 11.63 12.11 -12.85
CA VAL A 301 10.67 13.03 -12.25
C VAL A 301 11.37 13.85 -11.17
N ASP A 302 10.97 15.11 -11.03
CA ASP A 302 11.42 15.91 -9.91
C ASP A 302 10.64 15.54 -8.66
N VAL A 303 11.38 15.29 -7.60
CA VAL A 303 10.85 15.00 -6.29
C VAL A 303 11.29 16.08 -5.30
N TRP A 304 10.40 16.39 -4.37
CA TRP A 304 10.66 17.32 -3.30
C TRP A 304 11.06 16.55 -2.03
N THR A 305 12.24 16.85 -1.51
CA THR A 305 12.81 16.26 -0.29
C THR A 305 13.09 17.37 0.73
N GLN A 306 13.46 17.01 1.96
CA GLN A 306 13.89 18.01 2.96
C GLN A 306 15.13 18.81 2.50
N GLY A 307 15.95 18.25 1.61
CA GLY A 307 17.14 18.88 1.03
C GLY A 307 16.85 19.78 -0.18
N GLY A 308 15.60 19.88 -0.64
CA GLY A 308 15.21 20.63 -1.82
C GLY A 308 14.66 19.73 -2.94
N THR A 309 14.60 20.26 -4.15
CA THR A 309 14.18 19.45 -5.31
C THR A 309 15.36 18.64 -5.83
N THR A 310 15.19 17.33 -5.95
CA THR A 310 16.11 16.42 -6.64
C THR A 310 15.35 15.66 -7.72
N THR A 311 16.05 14.96 -8.61
CA THR A 311 15.44 14.17 -9.67
C THR A 311 15.57 12.69 -9.34
N GLN A 312 14.46 11.96 -9.38
CA GLN A 312 14.42 10.51 -9.19
C GLN A 312 13.82 9.81 -10.39
N ARG A 313 14.19 8.56 -10.58
CA ARG A 313 13.59 7.68 -11.58
C ARG A 313 12.30 7.06 -11.04
N LEU A 314 11.31 6.95 -11.92
CA LEU A 314 10.15 6.10 -11.68
C LEU A 314 10.57 4.64 -11.81
N LEU A 315 10.70 3.95 -10.69
CA LEU A 315 10.90 2.50 -10.66
C LEU A 315 9.66 1.74 -11.12
N TRP A 316 8.49 2.39 -11.02
CA TRP A 316 7.22 1.81 -11.44
C TRP A 316 6.23 2.91 -11.82
N VAL A 317 5.57 2.70 -12.96
CA VAL A 317 4.27 3.32 -13.31
C VAL A 317 3.22 2.22 -13.50
N GLU A 318 2.21 2.15 -12.64
CA GLU A 318 1.05 1.25 -12.78
C GLU A 318 -0.13 2.08 -13.27
N ARG A 319 -0.89 1.55 -14.23
CA ARG A 319 -2.14 2.16 -14.67
C ARG A 319 -3.29 1.23 -14.32
N GLY A 320 -4.39 1.80 -13.89
CA GLY A 320 -5.60 1.06 -13.61
C GLY A 320 -6.84 1.85 -13.94
N HIS A 321 -7.99 1.19 -13.81
CA HIS A 321 -9.29 1.76 -14.12
C HIS A 321 -10.24 1.63 -12.94
N VAL A 322 -11.00 2.69 -12.68
CA VAL A 322 -12.05 2.71 -11.66
C VAL A 322 -13.39 2.91 -12.31
N GLN A 323 -14.34 2.05 -11.97
CA GLN A 323 -15.76 2.25 -12.25
C GLN A 323 -16.45 2.63 -10.94
N VAL A 324 -17.13 3.77 -10.91
CA VAL A 324 -17.86 4.24 -9.73
C VAL A 324 -19.05 3.30 -9.44
N ARG A 325 -19.32 3.10 -8.15
CA ARG A 325 -20.44 2.30 -7.62
C ARG A 325 -21.40 3.19 -6.82
N PRO A 326 -22.36 3.86 -7.48
CA PRO A 326 -23.26 4.81 -6.82
C PRO A 326 -24.12 4.22 -5.69
N ALA A 327 -24.28 2.89 -5.65
CA ALA A 327 -25.02 2.20 -4.60
C ALA A 327 -24.28 2.13 -3.25
N LEU A 328 -22.97 2.39 -3.23
CA LEU A 328 -22.17 2.45 -2.01
C LEU A 328 -22.17 3.86 -1.40
N PRO A 329 -21.81 4.01 -0.11
CA PRO A 329 -21.56 5.32 0.48
C PRO A 329 -20.57 6.13 -0.37
N GLU A 330 -20.75 7.44 -0.46
CA GLU A 330 -19.95 8.35 -1.33
C GLU A 330 -18.42 8.13 -1.20
N GLU A 331 -17.92 8.04 0.03
CA GLU A 331 -16.49 7.81 0.32
C GLU A 331 -15.96 6.45 -0.18
N GLU A 332 -16.86 5.48 -0.42
CA GLU A 332 -16.58 4.08 -0.81
C GLU A 332 -17.01 3.78 -2.25
N ALA A 333 -17.80 4.68 -2.86
CA ALA A 333 -18.33 4.56 -4.21
C ALA A 333 -17.26 4.73 -5.30
N GLY A 334 -16.06 5.20 -4.94
CA GLY A 334 -14.95 5.37 -5.87
C GLY A 334 -15.00 6.68 -6.65
N TYR A 335 -15.80 7.67 -6.24
CA TYR A 335 -15.76 9.00 -6.85
C TYR A 335 -14.39 9.66 -6.62
N PRO A 336 -13.84 10.37 -7.64
CA PRO A 336 -12.63 11.16 -7.45
C PRO A 336 -12.94 12.42 -6.66
N ILE A 337 -11.93 12.94 -5.96
CA ILE A 337 -11.99 14.23 -5.29
C ILE A 337 -11.39 15.28 -6.22
N ARG A 338 -12.20 16.30 -6.55
CA ARG A 338 -11.74 17.48 -7.26
C ARG A 338 -11.33 18.55 -6.26
N VAL A 339 -10.09 19.00 -6.39
CA VAL A 339 -9.53 20.17 -5.73
C VAL A 339 -9.48 21.28 -6.77
N LEU A 340 -10.35 22.29 -6.65
CA LEU A 340 -10.38 23.38 -7.62
C LEU A 340 -9.07 24.18 -7.61
N ARG A 341 -8.72 24.76 -8.75
CA ARG A 341 -7.66 25.77 -8.84
C ARG A 341 -7.80 26.80 -7.72
N HIS A 342 -6.69 27.07 -7.02
CA HIS A 342 -6.61 27.99 -5.86
C HIS A 342 -7.29 27.52 -4.56
N ALA A 343 -7.82 26.30 -4.48
CA ALA A 343 -8.54 25.83 -3.30
C ALA A 343 -7.65 25.69 -2.04
N LEU A 344 -6.42 25.20 -2.18
CA LEU A 344 -5.48 25.01 -1.08
C LEU A 344 -4.66 26.27 -0.74
N GLY A 345 -4.68 27.27 -1.62
CA GLY A 345 -3.97 28.53 -1.47
C GLY A 345 -3.86 29.28 -2.80
N PRO A 346 -3.30 30.50 -2.84
CA PRO A 346 -3.03 31.19 -4.10
C PRO A 346 -2.17 30.30 -5.02
N ASN A 347 -2.62 30.12 -6.27
CA ASN A 347 -2.00 29.20 -7.25
C ASN A 347 -1.78 27.77 -6.74
N ARG A 348 -2.60 27.28 -5.79
CA ARG A 348 -2.54 25.90 -5.30
C ARG A 348 -3.92 25.26 -5.21
N PRO A 349 -4.23 24.24 -6.02
CA PRO A 349 -3.50 23.85 -7.23
C PRO A 349 -3.52 24.96 -8.32
N GLU A 350 -2.63 24.84 -9.30
CA GLU A 350 -2.50 25.76 -10.45
C GLU A 350 -3.61 25.54 -11.49
N ARG A 351 -4.11 24.30 -11.58
CA ARG A 351 -5.30 23.86 -12.31
C ARG A 351 -6.18 23.03 -11.39
N ASP A 352 -7.36 22.62 -11.84
CA ASP A 352 -8.13 21.65 -11.07
C ASP A 352 -7.35 20.34 -10.97
N LEU A 353 -7.20 19.82 -9.75
CA LEU A 353 -6.47 18.59 -9.47
C LEU A 353 -7.48 17.50 -9.06
N LEU A 354 -7.44 16.37 -9.76
CA LEU A 354 -8.25 15.19 -9.48
C LEU A 354 -7.41 14.14 -8.76
N LEU A 355 -7.86 13.71 -7.59
CA LEU A 355 -7.17 12.72 -6.77
C LEU A 355 -8.13 11.65 -6.26
N THR A 356 -7.62 10.46 -6.02
CA THR A 356 -8.38 9.46 -5.25
C THR A 356 -8.49 9.88 -3.79
N PRO A 357 -9.53 9.43 -3.05
CA PRO A 357 -9.78 9.87 -1.67
C PRO A 357 -8.66 9.59 -0.67
N HIS A 358 -7.79 8.61 -0.96
CA HIS A 358 -6.68 8.25 -0.09
C HIS A 358 -5.36 8.95 -0.42
N HIS A 359 -5.31 9.78 -1.46
CA HIS A 359 -4.08 10.50 -1.81
C HIS A 359 -3.77 11.63 -0.81
N SER A 360 -2.54 11.69 -0.31
CA SER A 360 -2.10 12.76 0.59
C SER A 360 -1.50 13.94 -0.17
N VAL A 361 -1.91 15.15 0.20
CA VAL A 361 -1.33 16.41 -0.31
C VAL A 361 -0.65 17.14 0.85
N LEU A 362 0.42 17.89 0.55
CA LEU A 362 1.08 18.75 1.51
C LEU A 362 0.24 20.01 1.71
N HIS A 363 -0.34 20.16 2.89
CA HIS A 363 -1.09 21.34 3.30
C HIS A 363 -0.62 21.78 4.68
N ASP A 364 -0.32 23.08 4.84
CA ASP A 364 0.19 23.66 6.08
C ASP A 364 1.39 22.89 6.70
N GLY A 365 2.28 22.39 5.83
CA GLY A 365 3.49 21.68 6.22
C GLY A 365 3.28 20.23 6.64
N GLN A 366 2.09 19.66 6.41
CA GLN A 366 1.76 18.28 6.76
C GLN A 366 1.16 17.54 5.56
N PHE A 367 1.47 16.25 5.41
CA PHE A 367 0.77 15.41 4.44
C PHE A 367 -0.58 15.01 4.99
N VAL A 368 -1.64 15.40 4.28
CA VAL A 368 -3.01 15.22 4.72
C VAL A 368 -3.78 14.51 3.60
N PRO A 369 -4.46 13.38 3.87
CA PRO A 369 -5.28 12.73 2.87
C PRO A 369 -6.37 13.67 2.37
N VAL A 370 -6.48 13.85 1.06
CA VAL A 370 -7.32 14.88 0.44
C VAL A 370 -8.80 14.75 0.82
N ARG A 371 -9.30 13.54 1.11
CA ARG A 371 -10.65 13.32 1.66
C ARG A 371 -10.92 14.09 2.94
N THR A 372 -9.91 14.30 3.76
CA THR A 372 -10.05 14.98 5.05
C THR A 372 -10.18 16.50 4.90
N LEU A 373 -9.89 17.02 3.70
CA LEU A 373 -9.98 18.44 3.33
C LEU A 373 -11.29 18.77 2.58
N VAL A 374 -12.19 17.80 2.37
CA VAL A 374 -13.41 17.97 1.56
C VAL A 374 -14.39 18.94 2.23
N ASN A 375 -14.41 20.18 1.77
CA ASN A 375 -15.31 21.22 2.30
C ASN A 375 -16.66 21.31 1.55
N GLY A 376 -16.85 20.49 0.51
CA GLY A 376 -18.07 20.43 -0.32
C GLY A 376 -18.23 21.58 -1.32
N GLY A 377 -17.35 22.60 -1.25
CA GLY A 377 -17.39 23.79 -2.10
C GLY A 377 -16.24 23.84 -3.10
N SER A 378 -15.03 24.13 -2.63
CA SER A 378 -13.81 24.19 -3.43
C SER A 378 -13.05 22.87 -3.49
N ILE A 379 -13.37 21.94 -2.59
CA ILE A 379 -12.84 20.57 -2.55
C ILE A 379 -14.01 19.61 -2.33
N PHE A 380 -14.30 18.75 -3.30
CA PHE A 380 -15.50 17.91 -3.28
C PHE A 380 -15.34 16.60 -4.05
N TYR A 381 -16.18 15.62 -3.73
CA TYR A 381 -16.38 14.44 -4.58
C TYR A 381 -17.07 14.84 -5.89
N ASP A 382 -16.44 14.51 -7.01
CA ASP A 382 -16.95 14.87 -8.33
C ASP A 382 -17.86 13.77 -8.90
N HIS A 383 -19.16 13.91 -8.65
CA HIS A 383 -20.16 12.94 -9.09
C HIS A 383 -20.42 12.97 -10.61
N SER A 384 -19.87 13.95 -11.33
CA SER A 384 -19.95 13.98 -12.79
C SER A 384 -19.05 12.93 -13.44
N ILE A 385 -18.06 12.41 -12.71
CA ILE A 385 -17.12 11.39 -13.18
C ILE A 385 -17.57 10.04 -12.65
N THR A 386 -18.02 9.16 -13.55
CA THR A 386 -18.50 7.81 -13.21
C THR A 386 -17.49 6.70 -13.53
N ALA A 387 -16.43 7.03 -14.25
CA ALA A 387 -15.30 6.15 -14.52
C ALA A 387 -14.06 7.00 -14.82
N TYR A 388 -12.87 6.52 -14.47
CA TYR A 388 -11.61 7.22 -14.77
C TYR A 388 -10.43 6.25 -14.75
N ASN A 389 -9.38 6.60 -15.50
CA ASN A 389 -8.08 5.94 -15.38
C ASN A 389 -7.26 6.60 -14.28
N TYR A 390 -6.48 5.78 -13.56
CA TYR A 390 -5.55 6.26 -12.55
C TYR A 390 -4.16 5.71 -12.80
N THR A 391 -3.17 6.44 -12.30
CA THR A 391 -1.77 6.06 -12.37
C THR A 391 -1.19 6.03 -10.95
N LEU A 392 -0.64 4.88 -10.57
CA LEU A 392 0.21 4.72 -9.40
C LEU A 392 1.66 4.89 -9.87
N VAL A 393 2.44 5.66 -9.14
CA VAL A 393 3.87 5.81 -9.41
C VAL A 393 4.66 5.43 -8.17
N GLN A 394 5.84 4.85 -8.40
CA GLN A 394 6.83 4.57 -7.38
C GLN A 394 8.18 5.09 -7.85
N THR A 395 8.79 5.91 -7.00
CA THR A 395 10.11 6.49 -7.18
C THR A 395 11.20 5.63 -6.52
N GLU A 396 12.46 5.99 -6.75
CA GLU A 396 13.63 5.33 -6.14
C GLU A 396 13.61 5.35 -4.60
N THR A 397 13.01 6.37 -3.98
CA THR A 397 12.75 6.40 -2.54
C THR A 397 11.33 6.89 -2.28
N HIS A 398 10.88 6.84 -1.03
CA HIS A 398 9.67 7.56 -0.65
C HIS A 398 9.86 9.06 -0.92
N ALA A 399 9.05 9.62 -1.79
CA ALA A 399 9.29 10.97 -2.30
C ALA A 399 7.98 11.74 -2.50
N VAL A 400 8.09 13.05 -2.67
CA VAL A 400 6.96 13.94 -2.90
C VAL A 400 7.01 14.43 -4.33
N LEU A 401 5.96 14.21 -5.10
CA LEU A 401 5.83 14.73 -6.46
C LEU A 401 5.03 16.02 -6.44
N VAL A 402 5.33 16.98 -7.31
CA VAL A 402 4.54 18.22 -7.41
C VAL A 402 3.55 18.07 -8.56
N ALA A 403 2.29 17.81 -8.22
CA ALA A 403 1.18 17.61 -9.17
C ALA A 403 0.29 18.86 -9.24
N GLU A 404 0.15 19.45 -10.43
CA GLU A 404 -0.59 20.72 -10.65
C GLU A 404 -0.17 21.82 -9.64
N GLY A 405 1.13 21.90 -9.34
CA GLY A 405 1.69 22.85 -8.36
C GLY A 405 1.49 22.47 -6.88
N VAL A 406 0.94 21.29 -6.58
CA VAL A 406 0.71 20.80 -5.21
C VAL A 406 1.65 19.64 -4.89
N PRO A 407 2.51 19.76 -3.85
CA PRO A 407 3.30 18.63 -3.38
C PRO A 407 2.38 17.53 -2.86
N THR A 408 2.53 16.33 -3.40
CA THR A 408 1.65 15.19 -3.21
C THR A 408 2.50 13.95 -2.91
N GLU A 409 2.11 13.17 -1.91
CA GLU A 409 2.86 11.99 -1.47
C GLU A 409 2.86 10.90 -2.55
N CYS A 410 4.03 10.41 -2.95
CA CYS A 410 4.15 9.26 -3.84
C CYS A 410 4.00 7.96 -3.02
N TYR A 411 3.34 6.94 -3.60
CA TYR A 411 3.05 5.69 -2.89
C TYR A 411 4.30 4.98 -2.35
N LEU A 412 4.22 4.50 -1.11
CA LEU A 412 5.19 3.60 -0.48
C LEU A 412 4.60 2.18 -0.42
N ALA A 413 5.24 1.21 -1.07
CA ALA A 413 4.79 -0.19 -1.12
C ALA A 413 4.74 -0.93 0.24
N GLN A 414 4.98 -0.26 1.35
CA GLN A 414 5.23 -0.88 2.66
C GLN A 414 4.02 -1.34 3.46
N ASP A 415 2.81 -0.82 3.25
CA ASP A 415 1.69 -1.18 4.14
C ASP A 415 0.95 -2.44 3.67
N HIS A 416 1.51 -3.60 3.98
CA HIS A 416 0.85 -4.90 3.82
C HIS A 416 -0.16 -5.21 4.95
N ARG A 417 -0.23 -4.40 6.02
CA ARG A 417 -1.14 -4.66 7.15
C ARG A 417 -2.59 -4.32 6.81
N GLN A 418 -2.80 -3.50 5.78
CA GLN A 418 -4.08 -3.36 5.10
C GLN A 418 -4.05 -4.21 3.84
N ASN A 419 -4.55 -5.44 3.94
CA ASN A 419 -4.64 -6.42 2.86
C ASN A 419 -5.02 -5.75 1.51
N PRO A 420 -4.08 -5.52 0.59
CA PRO A 420 -4.35 -4.74 -0.60
C PRO A 420 -5.03 -5.63 -1.64
N VAL A 421 -6.32 -5.37 -1.88
CA VAL A 421 -7.01 -5.82 -3.08
C VAL A 421 -6.46 -4.98 -4.24
N TRP A 422 -5.47 -5.53 -4.94
CA TRP A 422 -5.03 -5.02 -6.24
C TRP A 422 -6.13 -5.32 -7.25
N GLY A 423 -6.55 -4.33 -8.02
CA GLY A 423 -7.47 -4.53 -9.14
C GLY A 423 -6.68 -4.66 -10.43
N GLY A 424 -6.88 -5.76 -11.17
CA GLY A 424 -6.37 -5.97 -12.52
C GLY A 424 -4.93 -6.47 -12.62
N ASP A 425 -4.74 -7.54 -13.40
CA ASP A 425 -3.53 -7.95 -14.12
C ASP A 425 -2.23 -8.23 -13.34
N MET A 426 -2.25 -8.24 -12.00
CA MET A 426 -1.10 -8.57 -11.17
C MET A 426 -1.21 -9.97 -10.58
N LEU A 427 -0.26 -10.83 -10.96
CA LEU A 427 -0.10 -12.18 -10.46
C LEU A 427 1.08 -12.22 -9.49
N ARG A 428 0.81 -12.47 -8.21
CA ARG A 428 1.84 -12.80 -7.23
C ARG A 428 1.91 -14.31 -7.06
N ILE A 429 3.12 -14.83 -6.96
CA ILE A 429 3.37 -16.24 -6.76
C ILE A 429 4.40 -16.37 -5.64
N GLY A 430 3.95 -16.92 -4.51
CA GLY A 430 4.73 -17.02 -3.28
C GLY A 430 4.53 -15.84 -2.32
N HIS A 431 5.43 -15.70 -1.36
CA HIS A 431 5.40 -14.73 -0.28
C HIS A 431 6.82 -14.26 0.01
N ALA A 432 7.08 -12.96 0.03
CA ALA A 432 8.39 -12.40 0.40
C ALA A 432 8.23 -11.43 1.58
N ALA A 433 9.27 -11.34 2.42
CA ALA A 433 9.34 -10.30 3.43
C ALA A 433 9.27 -8.92 2.76
N PRO A 434 8.51 -7.96 3.30
CA PRO A 434 8.33 -6.66 2.67
C PRO A 434 9.67 -5.93 2.57
N HIS A 435 9.99 -5.44 1.37
CA HIS A 435 11.09 -4.50 1.20
C HIS A 435 10.69 -3.16 1.82
N VAL A 436 11.35 -2.80 2.93
CA VAL A 436 11.10 -1.54 3.62
C VAL A 436 12.03 -0.49 3.04
N TRP A 437 11.59 0.18 1.98
CA TRP A 437 12.17 1.44 1.49
C TRP A 437 12.55 2.39 2.64
N GLU A 438 13.71 3.03 2.56
CA GLU A 438 14.03 4.09 3.52
C GLU A 438 12.96 5.18 3.43
N LYS A 439 12.18 5.31 4.51
CA LYS A 439 11.15 6.33 4.60
C LYS A 439 11.89 7.64 4.81
N GLU A 440 11.96 8.47 3.77
CA GLU A 440 12.15 9.89 4.04
C GLU A 440 11.04 10.28 5.01
N VAL A 441 11.41 10.80 6.18
CA VAL A 441 10.47 11.16 7.23
C VAL A 441 9.75 12.41 6.75
N LEU A 442 8.74 12.20 5.91
CA LEU A 442 7.81 13.24 5.51
C LEU A 442 7.11 13.75 6.78
N PRO A 443 6.81 15.06 6.85
CA PRO A 443 6.10 15.62 7.98
C PRO A 443 4.83 14.82 8.27
N GLN A 444 4.73 14.30 9.49
CA GLN A 444 3.59 13.46 9.90
C GLN A 444 2.32 14.31 9.99
N LEU A 445 1.15 13.65 9.84
CA LEU A 445 -0.13 14.30 10.15
C LEU A 445 -0.08 14.89 11.55
N GLY A 446 -0.47 16.16 11.66
CA GLY A 446 -0.71 16.80 12.93
C GLY A 446 -1.90 16.17 13.65
N GLY A 447 -2.02 16.45 14.95
CA GLY A 447 -3.18 16.02 15.72
C GLY A 447 -4.48 16.58 15.13
N GLN A 448 -5.60 15.94 15.47
CA GLN A 448 -6.95 16.28 14.98
C GLN A 448 -7.30 17.77 15.09
N GLN A 449 -6.79 18.47 16.11
CA GLN A 449 -6.99 19.92 16.27
C GLN A 449 -6.36 20.73 15.12
N VAL A 450 -5.14 20.40 14.70
CA VAL A 450 -4.44 21.10 13.61
C VAL A 450 -5.20 20.92 12.30
N LEU A 451 -5.71 19.71 12.03
CA LEU A 451 -6.52 19.43 10.86
C LEU A 451 -7.86 20.19 10.88
N ALA A 452 -8.50 20.29 12.05
CA ALA A 452 -9.73 21.05 12.20
C ALA A 452 -9.52 22.55 11.90
N GLU A 453 -8.42 23.12 12.37
CA GLU A 453 -8.05 24.51 12.09
C GLU A 453 -7.73 24.74 10.61
N ALA A 454 -7.00 23.82 9.97
CA ALA A 454 -6.73 23.87 8.53
C ALA A 454 -8.03 23.77 7.71
N PHE A 455 -8.91 22.83 8.08
CA PHE A 455 -10.22 22.70 7.46
C PHE A 455 -11.07 23.97 7.58
N ALA A 456 -11.08 24.61 8.74
CA ALA A 456 -11.79 25.87 8.95
C ALA A 456 -11.29 26.98 8.02
N ARG A 457 -9.97 27.12 7.84
CA ARG A 457 -9.37 28.07 6.90
C ARG A 457 -9.78 27.78 5.45
N LEU A 458 -9.78 26.51 5.04
CA LEU A 458 -10.23 26.11 3.71
C LEU A 458 -11.71 26.39 3.50
N GLN A 459 -12.55 26.21 4.54
CA GLN A 459 -13.98 26.50 4.47
C GLN A 459 -14.25 28.00 4.35
N GLU A 460 -13.51 28.85 5.09
CA GLU A 460 -13.60 30.31 4.99
C GLU A 460 -13.16 30.82 3.61
N ARG A 461 -12.11 30.21 3.04
CA ARG A 461 -11.60 30.54 1.71
C ARG A 461 -12.52 30.12 0.57
N SER A 462 -13.23 29.00 0.73
CA SER A 462 -14.02 28.33 -0.30
C SER A 462 -14.88 29.25 -1.18
N PRO A 463 -15.64 30.23 -0.64
CA PRO A 463 -16.50 31.10 -1.47
C PRO A 463 -15.72 32.02 -2.43
N GLY A 464 -14.45 32.30 -2.15
CA GLY A 464 -13.58 33.10 -3.01
C GLY A 464 -12.90 32.32 -4.14
N VAL A 465 -13.11 31.00 -4.20
CA VAL A 465 -12.51 30.13 -5.22
C VAL A 465 -13.40 30.10 -6.47
N PRO A 466 -12.87 30.42 -7.67
CA PRO A 466 -13.63 30.31 -8.91
C PRO A 466 -14.16 28.89 -9.13
N GLY A 467 -15.44 28.77 -9.52
CA GLY A 467 -16.08 27.46 -9.75
C GLY A 467 -16.53 26.74 -8.48
N CYS A 468 -16.39 27.35 -7.31
CA CYS A 468 -16.84 26.79 -6.04
C CYS A 468 -18.34 26.47 -6.04
N ARG A 469 -18.69 25.29 -5.52
CA ARG A 469 -20.09 24.87 -5.34
C ARG A 469 -20.75 25.66 -4.21
N PRO A 470 -22.05 25.97 -4.32
CA PRO A 470 -22.79 26.60 -3.24
C PRO A 470 -22.78 25.72 -2.00
N ARG A 471 -22.60 26.35 -0.84
CA ARG A 471 -22.61 25.65 0.45
C ARG A 471 -23.98 25.03 0.68
N VAL A 472 -24.00 23.73 0.95
CA VAL A 472 -25.18 23.03 1.45
C VAL A 472 -25.19 23.13 2.96
N ASP A 473 -26.33 23.51 3.54
CA ASP A 473 -26.49 23.56 5.00
C ASP A 473 -26.34 22.15 5.60
N ALA A 474 -25.60 22.07 6.70
CA ALA A 474 -25.44 20.81 7.41
C ALA A 474 -26.81 20.36 7.98
N PRO A 475 -27.16 19.06 7.88
CA PRO A 475 -28.39 18.57 8.47
C PRO A 475 -28.37 18.78 9.99
N PRO A 476 -29.54 18.98 10.63
CA PRO A 476 -29.59 19.12 12.07
C PRO A 476 -29.08 17.84 12.74
N LEU A 477 -28.30 18.04 13.80
CA LEU A 477 -27.70 16.97 14.56
C LEU A 477 -28.43 16.78 15.90
N SER A 478 -28.52 15.53 16.35
CA SER A 478 -29.07 15.17 17.67
C SER A 478 -28.10 14.33 18.46
N MET A 479 -28.07 14.52 19.78
CA MET A 479 -27.32 13.66 20.70
C MET A 479 -28.14 12.47 21.20
N ASP A 480 -29.41 12.37 20.80
CA ASP A 480 -30.27 11.25 21.18
C ASP A 480 -30.03 10.05 20.25
N PRO A 481 -29.50 8.92 20.76
CA PRO A 481 -29.31 7.71 19.98
C PRO A 481 -30.61 7.02 19.59
N GLU A 482 -31.76 7.42 20.15
CA GLU A 482 -33.01 6.67 20.04
C GLU A 482 -32.81 5.18 20.35
N LEU A 483 -32.06 4.89 21.42
CA LEU A 483 -31.67 3.53 21.77
C LEU A 483 -32.90 2.73 22.23
N PHE A 484 -33.12 1.57 21.63
CA PHE A 484 -34.13 0.59 22.04
C PHE A 484 -33.59 -0.82 21.91
N LEU A 485 -34.31 -1.80 22.48
CA LEU A 485 -33.96 -3.21 22.32
C LEU A 485 -34.97 -3.92 21.44
N VAL A 486 -34.50 -4.93 20.73
CA VAL A 486 -35.34 -5.91 20.02
C VAL A 486 -35.06 -7.27 20.62
N THR A 487 -36.09 -8.04 21.00
CA THR A 487 -35.90 -9.40 21.52
C THR A 487 -35.58 -10.39 20.39
N ASP A 488 -35.10 -11.58 20.75
CA ASP A 488 -35.03 -12.75 19.86
C ASP A 488 -36.30 -13.05 19.06
N LYS A 489 -37.46 -12.69 19.61
CA LYS A 489 -38.79 -12.82 18.97
C LYS A 489 -39.20 -11.61 18.13
N GLY A 490 -38.31 -10.63 17.93
CA GLY A 490 -38.58 -9.43 17.15
C GLY A 490 -39.41 -8.36 17.88
N GLN A 491 -39.65 -8.51 19.19
CA GLN A 491 -40.44 -7.54 19.95
C GLN A 491 -39.58 -6.32 20.30
N ARG A 492 -40.06 -5.11 19.98
CA ARG A 492 -39.42 -3.86 20.41
C ARG A 492 -39.69 -3.59 21.90
N VAL A 493 -38.62 -3.43 22.67
CA VAL A 493 -38.65 -3.01 24.08
C VAL A 493 -38.21 -1.55 24.16
N ARG A 494 -39.10 -0.70 24.69
CA ARG A 494 -38.84 0.74 24.86
C ARG A 494 -38.04 1.00 26.13
N LEU A 495 -37.29 2.10 26.11
CA LEU A 495 -36.57 2.61 27.28
C LEU A 495 -37.57 2.87 28.43
N LEU A 496 -37.34 2.22 29.57
CA LEU A 496 -38.15 2.42 30.78
C LEU A 496 -37.79 3.73 31.47
N ARG A 497 -36.49 3.97 31.63
CA ARG A 497 -35.94 5.17 32.27
C ARG A 497 -34.49 5.37 31.85
N ARG A 498 -34.03 6.61 31.90
CA ARG A 498 -32.62 7.00 31.85
C ARG A 498 -32.20 7.66 33.16
N ASP A 499 -31.01 7.35 33.63
CA ASP A 499 -30.35 8.01 34.76
C ASP A 499 -28.88 8.26 34.40
N GLY A 500 -28.53 9.48 34.01
CA GLY A 500 -27.21 9.81 33.47
C GLY A 500 -26.85 9.00 32.22
N ASP A 501 -25.79 8.20 32.35
CA ASP A 501 -25.27 7.28 31.33
C ASP A 501 -25.94 5.90 31.35
N LYS A 502 -26.85 5.61 32.29
CA LYS A 502 -27.52 4.32 32.43
C LYS A 502 -28.91 4.31 31.81
N PHE A 503 -29.14 3.32 30.95
CA PHE A 503 -30.39 3.07 30.24
C PHE A 503 -31.03 1.78 30.79
N PHE A 504 -32.30 1.86 31.18
CA PHE A 504 -33.01 0.76 31.85
C PHE A 504 -34.12 0.21 30.94
N TYR A 505 -34.19 -1.12 30.79
CA TYR A 505 -35.16 -1.80 29.95
C TYR A 505 -35.82 -2.96 30.70
N MET A 506 -37.14 -3.09 30.59
CA MET A 506 -37.88 -4.23 31.12
C MET A 506 -38.01 -5.31 30.03
N LEU A 507 -37.39 -6.46 30.27
CA LEU A 507 -37.40 -7.61 29.37
C LEU A 507 -38.55 -8.57 29.72
N PRO A 508 -39.36 -8.98 28.73
CA PRO A 508 -40.33 -10.04 28.90
C PRO A 508 -39.70 -11.36 29.36
N ALA A 509 -40.54 -12.26 29.90
CA ALA A 509 -40.10 -13.61 30.25
C ALA A 509 -39.71 -14.43 29.02
N GLY A 510 -38.68 -15.26 29.17
CA GLY A 510 -38.22 -16.19 28.11
C GLY A 510 -37.55 -15.49 26.93
N VAL A 511 -36.82 -14.41 27.18
CA VAL A 511 -35.91 -13.76 26.23
C VAL A 511 -34.49 -14.27 26.48
N GLU A 512 -33.85 -14.84 25.46
CA GLU A 512 -32.49 -15.38 25.58
C GLU A 512 -31.43 -14.42 25.07
N LYS A 513 -31.81 -13.57 24.10
CA LYS A 513 -30.95 -12.53 23.55
C LYS A 513 -31.74 -11.29 23.16
N VAL A 514 -31.04 -10.17 23.13
CA VAL A 514 -31.57 -8.89 22.66
C VAL A 514 -30.64 -8.27 21.63
N PHE A 515 -31.17 -7.40 20.80
CA PHE A 515 -30.42 -6.58 19.86
C PHE A 515 -30.52 -5.11 20.28
N LEU A 516 -29.38 -4.45 20.44
CA LEU A 516 -29.29 -3.03 20.74
C LEU A 516 -29.42 -2.26 19.43
N ALA A 517 -30.53 -1.57 19.24
CA ALA A 517 -30.81 -0.78 18.06
C ALA A 517 -30.72 0.71 18.37
N SER A 518 -29.96 1.46 17.58
CA SER A 518 -29.78 2.91 17.76
C SER A 518 -29.63 3.61 16.41
N ARG A 519 -29.80 4.94 16.40
CA ARG A 519 -29.27 5.79 15.34
C ARG A 519 -27.77 5.54 15.19
N THR A 520 -27.28 5.81 13.99
CA THR A 520 -25.87 5.69 13.65
C THR A 520 -25.32 6.99 13.10
N CYS A 521 -24.03 7.20 13.30
CA CYS A 521 -23.28 8.28 12.70
C CYS A 521 -21.93 7.78 12.21
N LYS A 522 -21.41 8.41 11.16
CA LYS A 522 -19.99 8.34 10.82
C LYS A 522 -19.34 9.63 11.35
N PRO A 523 -18.36 9.58 12.28
CA PRO A 523 -17.70 10.77 12.80
C PRO A 523 -17.19 11.72 11.71
N SER A 524 -16.61 11.18 10.63
CA SER A 524 -16.20 11.94 9.44
C SER A 524 -17.32 12.78 8.82
N GLY A 525 -18.57 12.31 8.90
CA GLY A 525 -19.73 12.97 8.30
C GLY A 525 -20.54 13.88 9.23
N VAL A 526 -20.26 13.89 10.54
CA VAL A 526 -21.03 14.67 11.55
C VAL A 526 -20.18 15.64 12.36
N ILE A 527 -18.91 15.33 12.59
CA ILE A 527 -17.94 16.26 13.19
C ILE A 527 -17.27 17.04 12.06
N GLY A 528 -16.80 16.32 11.05
CA GLY A 528 -16.17 16.88 9.87
C GLY A 528 -15.18 15.89 9.24
N PRO A 529 -14.84 16.07 7.96
CA PRO A 529 -14.01 15.13 7.21
C PRO A 529 -12.58 15.02 7.75
N TYR A 530 -12.12 16.02 8.51
CA TYR A 530 -10.84 16.00 9.23
C TYR A 530 -10.77 14.95 10.35
N VAL A 531 -11.87 14.25 10.65
CA VAL A 531 -11.91 13.07 11.52
C VAL A 531 -11.90 11.82 10.66
N ASP A 532 -10.77 11.10 10.63
CA ASP A 532 -10.61 9.88 9.81
C ASP A 532 -11.21 8.61 10.47
N ASP A 533 -12.11 8.77 11.44
CA ASP A 533 -12.93 7.66 11.94
C ASP A 533 -14.17 7.52 11.05
N ARG A 534 -14.10 6.52 10.17
CA ARG A 534 -15.12 6.21 9.15
C ARG A 534 -16.09 5.12 9.59
N ARG A 535 -15.97 4.64 10.83
CA ARG A 535 -16.85 3.59 11.35
C ARG A 535 -18.28 4.10 11.40
N VAL A 536 -19.23 3.23 11.08
CA VAL A 536 -20.65 3.46 11.38
C VAL A 536 -20.84 3.18 12.86
N LEU A 537 -20.93 4.22 13.67
CA LEU A 537 -21.02 4.13 15.13
C LEU A 537 -22.45 4.34 15.60
N GLY A 538 -22.96 3.37 16.36
CA GLY A 538 -24.21 3.49 17.12
C GLY A 538 -23.93 4.15 18.45
N VAL A 539 -23.72 3.35 19.49
CA VAL A 539 -23.42 3.80 20.86
C VAL A 539 -22.20 3.06 21.42
N SER A 540 -21.41 3.73 22.23
CA SER A 540 -20.30 3.11 22.97
C SER A 540 -20.83 2.54 24.28
N ILE A 541 -20.74 1.23 24.42
CA ILE A 541 -21.29 0.50 25.57
C ILE A 541 -20.18 0.14 26.55
N GLY A 542 -20.38 0.52 27.82
CA GLY A 542 -19.55 0.13 28.96
C GLY A 542 -20.13 -1.08 29.68
N GLY A 543 -20.45 -0.93 30.97
CA GLY A 543 -21.05 -2.00 31.78
C GLY A 543 -22.50 -2.34 31.39
N ILE A 544 -22.84 -3.63 31.44
CA ILE A 544 -24.22 -4.12 31.28
C ILE A 544 -24.55 -5.03 32.47
N THR A 545 -25.73 -4.85 33.07
CA THR A 545 -26.19 -5.67 34.21
C THR A 545 -27.63 -6.13 34.00
N LEU A 546 -27.87 -7.43 34.13
CA LEU A 546 -29.20 -8.03 34.09
C LEU A 546 -29.65 -8.37 35.51
N PHE A 547 -30.84 -7.90 35.90
CA PHE A 547 -31.52 -8.31 37.13
C PHE A 547 -32.67 -9.24 36.78
N SER A 548 -32.65 -10.48 37.27
CA SER A 548 -33.72 -11.45 37.03
C SER A 548 -33.84 -12.38 38.25
N GLY A 549 -35.07 -12.59 38.73
CA GLY A 549 -35.35 -13.49 39.85
C GLY A 549 -34.57 -13.26 41.13
N GLY A 550 -34.41 -11.99 41.51
CA GLY A 550 -33.69 -11.57 42.71
C GLY A 550 -32.16 -11.64 42.62
N ARG A 551 -31.61 -12.00 41.45
CA ARG A 551 -30.18 -12.02 41.17
C ARG A 551 -29.80 -10.91 40.20
N HIS A 552 -28.56 -10.42 40.31
CA HIS A 552 -27.95 -9.52 39.35
C HIS A 552 -26.74 -10.21 38.70
N VAL A 553 -26.62 -10.12 37.38
CA VAL A 553 -25.55 -10.74 36.60
C VAL A 553 -24.98 -9.70 35.65
N ALA A 554 -23.68 -9.41 35.80
CA ALA A 554 -22.96 -8.55 34.87
C ALA A 554 -22.75 -9.29 33.53
N GLN A 555 -23.15 -8.64 32.43
CA GLN A 555 -22.88 -9.11 31.08
C GLN A 555 -21.59 -8.43 30.63
N THR A 556 -20.50 -9.18 30.55
CA THR A 556 -19.14 -8.67 30.25
C THR A 556 -18.57 -9.23 28.96
N GLN A 557 -19.26 -10.15 28.32
CA GLN A 557 -18.78 -10.89 27.16
C GLN A 557 -18.60 -9.97 25.95
N HIS A 558 -19.41 -8.91 25.83
CA HIS A 558 -19.27 -7.90 24.78
C HIS A 558 -17.95 -7.11 24.89
N LEU A 559 -17.27 -7.10 26.04
CA LEU A 559 -15.94 -6.49 26.18
C LEU A 559 -14.79 -7.48 25.96
N LYS A 560 -15.09 -8.78 25.83
CA LYS A 560 -14.10 -9.86 25.69
C LYS A 560 -14.02 -10.39 24.26
N ALA A 561 -13.10 -11.32 24.01
CA ALA A 561 -12.90 -11.94 22.70
C ALA A 561 -14.18 -12.60 22.16
N GLU A 562 -15.01 -13.18 23.04
CA GLU A 562 -16.28 -13.82 22.65
C GLU A 562 -17.23 -12.84 21.96
N GLY A 563 -17.29 -11.60 22.45
CA GLY A 563 -18.14 -10.57 21.87
C GLY A 563 -17.69 -10.12 20.48
N ALA A 564 -16.43 -10.37 20.09
CA ALA A 564 -15.92 -9.93 18.78
C ALA A 564 -16.48 -10.77 17.63
N ALA A 565 -16.98 -11.98 17.93
CA ALA A 565 -17.67 -12.83 16.98
C ALA A 565 -19.17 -12.47 16.82
N TRP A 566 -19.69 -11.56 17.63
CA TRP A 566 -21.10 -11.19 17.61
C TRP A 566 -21.41 -10.12 16.57
N SER A 567 -22.59 -10.21 15.97
CA SER A 567 -23.03 -9.26 14.96
C SER A 567 -23.22 -7.85 15.54
N GLY A 568 -22.80 -6.85 14.79
CA GLY A 568 -23.05 -5.43 15.08
C GLY A 568 -22.17 -4.77 16.15
N TRP A 569 -21.03 -5.39 16.47
CA TRP A 569 -20.03 -4.82 17.39
C TRP A 569 -18.72 -4.50 16.67
N HIS A 570 -18.12 -3.36 17.00
CA HIS A 570 -16.76 -3.00 16.56
C HIS A 570 -15.68 -3.64 17.44
N THR A 571 -14.41 -3.45 17.10
CA THR A 571 -13.29 -3.82 17.96
C THR A 571 -13.37 -3.09 19.32
N VAL A 572 -12.88 -3.72 20.40
CA VAL A 572 -12.79 -3.07 21.72
C VAL A 572 -11.87 -1.86 21.63
N GLU A 573 -12.25 -0.76 22.28
CA GLU A 573 -11.39 0.41 22.40
C GLU A 573 -10.14 0.10 23.24
N ALA A 574 -9.03 0.80 22.99
CA ALA A 574 -7.70 0.46 23.54
C ALA A 574 -7.65 0.33 25.09
N ALA A 575 -8.55 1.02 25.80
CA ALA A 575 -8.65 0.93 27.26
C ALA A 575 -9.40 -0.31 27.79
N GLY A 576 -10.00 -1.13 26.91
CA GLY A 576 -10.78 -2.31 27.30
C GLY A 576 -12.13 -2.00 27.97
N ALA A 577 -12.42 -0.71 28.22
CA ALA A 577 -13.55 -0.26 29.05
C ALA A 577 -14.86 -0.13 28.28
N SER A 578 -14.82 -0.12 26.94
CA SER A 578 -16.00 0.05 26.11
C SER A 578 -15.86 -0.54 24.72
N ARG A 579 -17.01 -0.74 24.07
CA ARG A 579 -17.08 -1.18 22.68
C ARG A 579 -18.23 -0.49 21.97
N TRP A 580 -17.96 0.04 20.78
CA TRP A 580 -18.99 0.64 19.93
C TRP A 580 -19.86 -0.40 19.25
N THR A 581 -21.16 -0.12 19.17
CA THR A 581 -22.09 -0.83 18.29
C THR A 581 -22.06 -0.25 16.88
N SER A 582 -22.53 -1.00 15.88
CA SER A 582 -22.73 -0.53 14.50
C SER A 582 -24.18 -0.11 14.22
N GLY A 583 -24.97 0.17 15.26
CA GLY A 583 -26.39 0.54 15.16
C GLY A 583 -27.39 -0.59 15.38
N TYR A 584 -26.97 -1.85 15.25
CA TYR A 584 -27.80 -3.02 15.56
C TYR A 584 -26.92 -4.18 16.07
N ALA A 585 -26.74 -4.28 17.38
CA ALA A 585 -25.75 -5.17 17.98
C ALA A 585 -26.38 -6.30 18.80
N GLU A 586 -25.93 -7.54 18.58
CA GLU A 586 -26.43 -8.72 19.28
C GLU A 586 -25.85 -8.83 20.70
N LEU A 587 -26.73 -9.08 21.68
CA LEU A 587 -26.36 -9.31 23.07
C LEU A 587 -27.06 -10.56 23.60
N PRO A 588 -26.37 -11.72 23.60
CA PRO A 588 -26.81 -12.90 24.32
C PRO A 588 -26.86 -12.63 25.83
N LEU A 589 -27.96 -13.01 26.48
CA LEU A 589 -28.16 -12.79 27.91
C LEU A 589 -27.76 -14.02 28.71
N LYS A 590 -26.96 -13.84 29.76
CA LYS A 590 -26.69 -14.87 30.76
C LYS A 590 -27.42 -14.59 32.07
N GLY A 591 -28.04 -15.62 32.62
CA GLY A 591 -28.69 -15.56 33.94
C GLY A 591 -30.14 -15.06 33.94
N MET A 592 -30.79 -15.02 32.78
CA MET A 592 -32.25 -14.85 32.71
C MET A 592 -32.92 -16.09 33.34
N LYS A 593 -33.85 -15.89 34.27
CA LYS A 593 -34.54 -17.00 34.94
C LYS A 593 -35.77 -17.38 34.14
N GLU A 594 -35.97 -18.68 33.92
CA GLU A 594 -37.11 -19.20 33.17
C GLU A 594 -38.44 -18.70 33.75
N GLY A 595 -39.32 -18.22 32.87
CA GLY A 595 -40.64 -17.71 33.24
C GLY A 595 -40.67 -16.34 33.95
N GLN A 596 -39.53 -15.67 34.17
CA GLN A 596 -39.50 -14.37 34.87
C GLN A 596 -39.10 -13.20 33.97
N MET A 597 -39.60 -12.01 34.27
CA MET A 597 -39.15 -10.75 33.64
C MET A 597 -37.77 -10.35 34.17
N GLY A 598 -37.03 -9.59 33.37
CA GLY A 598 -35.72 -9.07 33.72
C GLY A 598 -35.62 -7.56 33.58
N LEU A 599 -34.82 -6.90 34.41
CA LEU A 599 -34.44 -5.50 34.23
C LEU A 599 -33.00 -5.47 33.70
N LEU A 600 -32.81 -4.96 32.49
CA LEU A 600 -31.50 -4.79 31.88
C LEU A 600 -31.05 -3.33 32.00
N THR A 601 -29.89 -3.13 32.59
CA THR A 601 -29.22 -1.83 32.69
C THR A 601 -28.02 -1.80 31.76
N ILE A 602 -27.97 -0.81 30.88
CA ILE A 602 -26.90 -0.62 29.90
C ILE A 602 -26.25 0.74 30.13
N GLN A 603 -24.92 0.76 30.30
CA GLN A 603 -24.13 1.98 30.41
C GLN A 603 -23.67 2.46 29.03
N VAL A 604 -24.07 3.67 28.64
CA VAL A 604 -23.68 4.31 27.38
C VAL A 604 -22.64 5.39 27.67
N LEU A 605 -21.39 5.13 27.31
CA LEU A 605 -20.26 6.03 27.61
C LEU A 605 -20.09 7.15 26.58
N ALA A 606 -20.48 6.90 25.33
CA ALA A 606 -20.45 7.88 24.25
C ALA A 606 -21.55 7.58 23.22
N ALA A 607 -22.08 8.63 22.62
CA ALA A 607 -23.14 8.57 21.62
C ALA A 607 -23.13 9.86 20.78
N GLY A 608 -23.43 9.73 19.49
CA GLY A 608 -23.67 10.84 18.58
C GLY A 608 -22.45 11.75 18.33
N PRO A 609 -22.67 12.90 17.67
CA PRO A 609 -23.96 13.38 17.15
C PRO A 609 -24.51 12.57 15.97
N TYR A 610 -25.83 12.43 15.86
CA TYR A 610 -26.55 11.72 14.80
C TYR A 610 -27.23 12.70 13.85
N LYS A 611 -27.21 12.42 12.54
CA LYS A 611 -28.01 13.17 11.56
C LYS A 611 -29.49 12.88 11.80
N VAL A 612 -30.32 13.92 11.80
CA VAL A 612 -31.78 13.78 11.90
C VAL A 612 -32.38 14.40 10.65
N ASP A 613 -33.26 13.64 9.98
CA ASP A 613 -34.04 14.19 8.89
C ASP A 613 -35.01 15.23 9.47
N GLN A 614 -35.05 16.42 8.88
CA GLN A 614 -36.17 17.31 9.17
C GLN A 614 -37.44 16.60 8.69
N PRO A 615 -38.49 16.48 9.51
CA PRO A 615 -39.76 16.02 8.99
C PRO A 615 -40.12 16.92 7.81
N GLU A 616 -40.44 16.29 6.66
CA GLU A 616 -40.89 17.01 5.48
C GLU A 616 -41.91 18.07 5.90
N ARG A 617 -41.70 19.32 5.49
CA ARG A 617 -42.64 20.45 5.66
C ARG A 617 -43.98 20.23 4.92
N VAL A 618 -44.36 18.99 4.61
CA VAL A 618 -45.53 18.61 3.81
C VAL A 618 -46.80 18.50 4.67
N GLU A 619 -46.71 18.51 6.00
CA GLU A 619 -47.88 18.30 6.87
C GLU A 619 -48.29 19.50 7.75
N ALA A 620 -47.49 20.57 7.83
CA ALA A 620 -47.85 21.76 8.59
C ALA A 620 -48.89 22.66 7.87
N ASP A 621 -48.92 22.64 6.53
CA ASP A 621 -49.88 23.41 5.73
C ASP A 621 -51.22 22.68 5.49
N LYS A 622 -51.31 21.37 5.77
CA LYS A 622 -52.56 20.60 5.68
C LYS A 622 -53.40 20.61 6.96
N LEU A 623 -52.85 21.11 8.07
CA LEU A 623 -53.57 21.31 9.34
C LEU A 623 -53.99 22.78 9.56
N ARG A 624 -53.76 23.66 8.58
CA ARG A 624 -54.17 25.07 8.59
C ARG A 624 -55.06 25.49 7.40
N ALA A 625 -55.56 24.54 6.61
CA ALA A 625 -56.52 24.77 5.53
C ALA A 625 -57.91 24.27 5.88
#